data_AF-A0A3A5IJ85-F1
#
_entry.id   AF-A0A3A5IJ85-F1
#
_cell.length_a   1.000
_cell.length_b   1.000
_cell.length_c   1.000
_cell.angle_alpha   90.00
_cell.angle_beta   90.00
_cell.angle_gamma   90.00
#
_symmetry.space_group_name_H-M   'P 1'
#
loop_
_entity.id
_entity.type
_entity.pdbx_description
1 polymer ?
#
loop_
_entity_poly.entity_id
_entity_poly.type
_entity_poly.pdbx_seq_one_letter_code
_entity_poly.pdbx_strand_id
1 'polypeptide(L)'
;MNWADYGSYIEIYPPKEFNFEECLTFLGRSNQEVLHQMKGKSIVKLIKVDESLILCKIGYINHSIKVEFLISTPSGPSRQKVGEYIWEWFDLEQDVEGFYRAAHQDQILKNLLINMMGYGLYVYRIYLKH
;
A
#
# COMPACT_ATOMS: atom_id res chain seq x y z
N MET A 1 8.57 -9.11 4.75
CA MET A 1 7.19 -9.07 4.19
C MET A 1 6.37 -10.24 4.73
N ASN A 2 5.20 -9.97 5.31
CA ASN A 2 4.25 -11.00 5.74
C ASN A 2 3.15 -11.16 4.68
N TRP A 3 3.06 -12.33 4.03
CA TRP A 3 2.17 -12.54 2.89
C TRP A 3 1.84 -14.03 2.68
N ALA A 4 0.79 -14.31 1.91
CA ALA A 4 0.35 -15.64 1.50
C ALA A 4 0.00 -15.69 0.00
N ASP A 5 0.30 -16.81 -0.65
CA ASP A 5 0.05 -17.05 -2.07
C ASP A 5 -1.07 -18.08 -2.27
N TYR A 6 -2.10 -17.70 -3.02
CA TYR A 6 -3.25 -18.54 -3.37
C TYR A 6 -3.34 -18.83 -4.87
N GLY A 7 -2.31 -18.49 -5.65
CA GLY A 7 -2.26 -18.65 -7.09
C GLY A 7 -2.99 -17.52 -7.81
N SER A 8 -4.32 -17.51 -7.78
CA SER A 8 -5.12 -16.47 -8.48
C SER A 8 -5.12 -15.11 -7.79
N TYR A 9 -4.70 -15.07 -6.53
CA TYR A 9 -4.47 -13.85 -5.76
C TYR A 9 -3.39 -14.09 -4.70
N ILE A 10 -2.88 -13.00 -4.13
CA ILE A 10 -2.04 -13.02 -2.94
C ILE A 10 -2.68 -12.15 -1.85
N GLU A 11 -2.34 -12.44 -0.60
CA GLU A 11 -2.66 -11.59 0.55
C GLU A 11 -1.38 -11.06 1.18
N ILE A 12 -1.38 -9.78 1.51
CA ILE A 12 -0.30 -9.12 2.23
C ILE A 12 -0.87 -8.66 3.56
N TYR A 13 -0.18 -8.97 4.65
CA TYR A 13 -0.60 -8.64 6.01
C TYR A 13 0.20 -7.43 6.50
N PRO A 14 -0.36 -6.22 6.42
CA PRO A 14 0.34 -5.01 6.84
C PRO A 14 0.41 -4.91 8.38
N PRO A 15 1.23 -3.97 8.91
CA PRO A 15 1.19 -3.59 10.31
C PRO A 15 -0.23 -3.22 10.77
N LYS A 16 -0.52 -3.37 12.06
CA LYS A 16 -1.85 -3.14 12.64
C LYS A 16 -2.35 -1.70 12.45
N GLU A 17 -1.42 -0.76 12.38
CA GLU A 17 -1.64 0.67 12.25
C GLU A 17 -1.95 1.09 10.80
N PHE A 18 -1.81 0.18 9.83
CA PHE A 18 -2.06 0.46 8.42
C PHE A 18 -3.54 0.72 8.15
N ASN A 19 -3.82 1.85 7.48
CA ASN A 19 -5.17 2.25 7.10
C ASN A 19 -5.32 2.37 5.58
N PHE A 20 -5.93 1.36 4.97
CA PHE A 20 -6.13 1.33 3.53
C PHE A 20 -7.11 2.41 3.04
N GLU A 21 -8.16 2.74 3.81
CA GLU A 21 -9.17 3.74 3.38
C GLU A 21 -8.57 5.14 3.27
N GLU A 22 -7.60 5.47 4.11
CA GLU A 22 -6.83 6.71 3.99
C GLU A 22 -5.94 6.68 2.76
N CYS A 23 -5.20 5.59 2.50
CA CYS A 23 -4.45 5.43 1.26
C CYS A 23 -5.35 5.67 0.03
N LEU A 24 -6.57 5.12 0.01
CA LEU A 24 -7.55 5.36 -1.06
C LEU A 24 -7.98 6.83 -1.13
N THR A 25 -8.25 7.48 0.01
CA THR A 25 -8.64 8.90 0.06
C THR A 25 -7.56 9.79 -0.55
N PHE A 26 -6.29 9.46 -0.34
CA PHE A 26 -5.18 10.20 -0.91
C PHE A 26 -4.92 9.86 -2.39
N LEU A 27 -4.94 8.58 -2.77
CA LEU A 27 -4.77 8.14 -4.15
C LEU A 27 -5.91 8.62 -5.07
N GLY A 28 -7.12 8.79 -4.53
CA GLY A 28 -8.28 9.32 -5.23
C GLY A 28 -8.30 10.83 -5.43
N ARG A 29 -7.40 11.59 -4.78
CA ARG A 29 -7.28 13.05 -4.95
C ARG A 29 -6.41 13.45 -6.14
N SER A 30 -5.52 12.57 -6.61
CA SER A 30 -4.69 12.82 -7.79
C SER A 30 -5.37 12.21 -9.03
N ASN A 31 -6.18 13.02 -9.73
CA ASN A 31 -6.66 12.69 -11.07
C ASN A 31 -5.54 12.75 -12.15
N GLN A 32 -4.30 13.05 -11.76
CA GLN A 32 -3.18 13.29 -12.68
C GLN A 32 -2.20 12.10 -12.77
N GLU A 33 -2.32 11.06 -11.94
CA GLU A 33 -1.46 9.88 -12.04
C GLU A 33 -2.08 8.79 -12.93
N VAL A 34 -1.54 8.67 -14.13
CA VAL A 34 -2.07 7.88 -15.27
C VAL A 34 -2.02 6.35 -15.05
N LEU A 35 -1.41 5.86 -13.96
CA LEU A 35 -1.06 4.45 -13.77
C LEU A 35 -1.97 3.64 -12.82
N HIS A 36 -2.92 4.28 -12.12
CA HIS A 36 -3.93 3.57 -11.34
C HIS A 36 -5.33 4.13 -11.53
N GLN A 37 -6.33 3.24 -11.53
CA GLN A 37 -7.73 3.61 -11.57
C GLN A 37 -8.42 3.17 -10.29
N MET A 38 -9.15 4.08 -9.66
CA MET A 38 -10.02 3.78 -8.54
C MET A 38 -11.30 3.13 -9.05
N LYS A 39 -11.58 1.90 -8.59
CA LYS A 39 -12.87 1.21 -8.80
C LYS A 39 -13.52 0.94 -7.45
N GLY A 40 -14.35 1.89 -7.01
CA GLY A 40 -14.99 1.84 -5.69
C GLY A 40 -13.95 1.85 -4.56
N LYS A 41 -13.96 0.81 -3.71
CA LYS A 41 -13.00 0.60 -2.61
C LYS A 41 -11.75 -0.20 -3.01
N SER A 42 -11.43 -0.25 -4.30
CA SER A 42 -10.27 -0.99 -4.81
C SER A 42 -9.48 -0.19 -5.83
N ILE A 43 -8.19 -0.46 -5.91
CA ILE A 43 -7.25 0.14 -6.86
C ILE A 43 -6.99 -0.88 -7.96
N VAL A 44 -7.12 -0.49 -9.22
CA VAL A 44 -6.61 -1.27 -10.35
C VAL A 44 -5.30 -0.65 -10.81
N LYS A 45 -4.21 -1.44 -10.82
CA LYS A 45 -2.87 -0.98 -11.17
C LYS A 45 -2.18 -1.97 -12.08
N LEU A 46 -1.46 -1.46 -13.08
CA LEU A 46 -0.58 -2.26 -13.92
C LEU A 46 0.84 -2.23 -13.34
N ILE A 47 1.36 -3.40 -12.97
CA ILE A 47 2.67 -3.54 -12.33
C ILE A 47 3.61 -4.22 -13.33
N LYS A 48 4.75 -3.58 -13.61
CA LYS A 48 5.81 -4.19 -14.42
C LYS A 48 6.69 -5.05 -13.52
N VAL A 49 6.78 -6.34 -13.83
CA VAL A 49 7.66 -7.30 -13.17
C VAL A 49 8.52 -7.95 -14.24
N ASP A 50 9.83 -7.70 -14.17
CA ASP A 50 10.79 -8.07 -15.22
C ASP A 50 10.33 -7.52 -16.60
N GLU A 51 10.07 -8.41 -17.56
CA GLU A 51 9.57 -8.07 -18.90
C GLU A 51 8.04 -8.19 -19.04
N SER A 52 7.34 -8.55 -17.96
CA SER A 52 5.89 -8.78 -17.97
C SER A 52 5.12 -7.63 -17.33
N LEU A 53 3.93 -7.34 -17.87
CA LEU A 53 2.98 -6.40 -17.30
C LEU A 53 1.83 -7.19 -16.65
N ILE A 54 1.65 -7.02 -15.34
CA ILE A 54 0.65 -7.74 -14.55
C ILE A 54 -0.43 -6.75 -14.11
N LEU A 55 -1.66 -6.98 -14.55
CA LEU A 55 -2.81 -6.16 -14.14
C LEU A 55 -3.40 -6.70 -12.84
N CYS A 56 -3.35 -5.88 -11.80
CA CYS A 56 -3.76 -6.23 -10.46
C CYS A 56 -4.98 -5.41 -10.03
N LYS A 57 -5.89 -6.04 -9.29
CA LYS A 57 -6.88 -5.35 -8.46
C LYS A 57 -6.50 -5.51 -6.99
N ILE A 58 -6.36 -4.40 -6.31
CA ILE A 58 -5.86 -4.30 -4.95
C ILE A 58 -6.99 -3.79 -4.08
N GLY A 59 -7.36 -4.55 -3.06
CA GLY A 59 -8.37 -4.18 -2.08
C GLY A 59 -7.93 -4.53 -0.67
N TYR A 60 -8.73 -4.15 0.32
CA TYR A 60 -8.49 -4.48 1.71
C TYR A 60 -9.68 -5.24 2.28
N ILE A 61 -9.44 -6.45 2.79
CA ILE A 61 -10.46 -7.37 3.30
C ILE A 61 -9.87 -8.15 4.48
N ASN A 62 -10.64 -8.35 5.55
CA ASN A 62 -10.22 -9.14 6.71
C ASN A 62 -8.83 -8.78 7.26
N HIS A 63 -8.53 -7.49 7.33
CA HIS A 63 -7.23 -6.94 7.77
C HIS A 63 -6.02 -7.27 6.87
N SER A 64 -6.24 -7.73 5.64
CA SER A 64 -5.19 -7.96 4.65
C SER A 64 -5.40 -7.14 3.39
N ILE A 65 -4.30 -6.80 2.72
CA ILE A 65 -4.32 -6.26 1.36
C ILE A 65 -4.42 -7.47 0.43
N LYS A 66 -5.56 -7.61 -0.26
CA LYS A 66 -5.79 -8.65 -1.25
C LYS A 66 -5.45 -8.13 -2.64
N VAL A 67 -4.57 -8.84 -3.34
CA VAL A 67 -4.14 -8.51 -4.70
C VAL A 67 -4.58 -9.62 -5.66
N GLU A 68 -5.60 -9.33 -6.47
CA GLU A 68 -6.20 -10.23 -7.45
C GLU A 68 -5.58 -10.01 -8.84
N PHE A 69 -5.14 -11.08 -9.53
CA PHE A 69 -4.59 -10.99 -10.88
C PHE A 69 -5.71 -11.08 -11.92
N LEU A 70 -5.89 -10.04 -12.74
CA LEU A 70 -7.09 -9.88 -13.57
C LEU A 70 -7.05 -10.56 -14.94
N ILE A 71 -5.86 -10.79 -15.51
CA ILE A 71 -5.71 -11.31 -16.88
C ILE A 71 -5.29 -12.78 -16.86
N SER A 72 -4.18 -13.07 -16.17
CA SER A 72 -3.62 -14.41 -16.07
C SER A 72 -2.92 -14.56 -14.73
N THR A 73 -2.90 -15.78 -14.20
CA THR A 73 -2.12 -16.11 -13.00
C THR A 73 -0.62 -16.03 -13.32
N PRO A 74 0.14 -15.08 -12.73
CA PRO A 74 1.58 -14.99 -12.94
C PRO A 74 2.30 -16.20 -12.34
N SER A 75 3.55 -16.42 -12.70
CA SER A 75 4.38 -17.45 -12.05
C SER A 75 4.58 -17.14 -10.56
N GLY A 76 4.86 -18.15 -9.73
CA GLY A 76 5.13 -17.96 -8.30
C GLY A 76 6.16 -16.86 -8.00
N PRO A 77 7.34 -16.85 -8.67
CA PRO A 77 8.31 -15.76 -8.52
C PRO A 77 7.77 -14.38 -8.92
N SER A 78 6.94 -14.30 -9.95
CA SER A 78 6.32 -13.03 -10.37
C SER A 78 5.30 -12.54 -9.33
N ARG A 79 4.53 -13.45 -8.73
CA ARG A 79 3.57 -13.11 -7.67
C ARG A 79 4.28 -12.60 -6.42
N GLN A 80 5.42 -13.19 -6.05
CA GLN A 80 6.26 -12.68 -4.97
C GLN A 80 6.74 -11.25 -5.25
N LYS A 81 7.26 -10.99 -6.47
CA LYS A 81 7.69 -9.63 -6.87
C LYS A 81 6.55 -8.62 -6.87
N VAL A 82 5.33 -9.03 -7.23
CA VAL A 82 4.14 -8.18 -7.05
C VAL A 82 3.91 -7.87 -5.57
N GLY A 83 4.03 -8.87 -4.70
CA GLY A 83 3.94 -8.67 -3.25
C GLY A 83 4.96 -7.66 -2.74
N GLU A 84 6.23 -7.81 -3.12
CA GLU A 84 7.33 -6.91 -2.77
C GLU A 84 7.06 -5.48 -3.27
N TYR A 85 6.63 -5.33 -4.52
CA TYR A 85 6.23 -4.04 -5.07
C TYR A 85 5.14 -3.37 -4.24
N ILE A 86 4.09 -4.10 -3.87
CA ILE A 86 2.98 -3.55 -3.07
C ILE A 86 3.45 -3.20 -1.66
N TRP A 87 4.31 -4.04 -1.06
CA TRP A 87 4.90 -3.80 0.25
C TRP A 87 5.72 -2.50 0.28
N GLU A 88 6.56 -2.29 -0.74
CA GLU A 88 7.35 -1.07 -0.90
C GLU A 88 6.51 0.15 -1.29
N TRP A 89 5.47 -0.05 -2.11
CA TRP A 89 4.62 1.02 -2.60
C TRP A 89 3.78 1.60 -1.47
N PHE A 90 3.22 0.76 -0.59
CA PHE A 90 2.52 1.23 0.62
C PHE A 90 3.46 1.50 1.82
N ASP A 91 4.78 1.35 1.64
CA ASP A 91 5.80 1.61 2.65
C ASP A 91 5.58 0.84 3.96
N LEU A 92 5.20 -0.44 3.84
CA LEU A 92 4.79 -1.32 4.95
C LEU A 92 5.95 -1.80 5.84
N GLU A 93 7.19 -1.45 5.51
CA GLU A 93 8.37 -1.79 6.30
C GLU A 93 8.62 -0.81 7.47
N GLN A 94 8.01 0.37 7.45
CA GLN A 94 8.29 1.39 8.47
C GLN A 94 7.80 0.99 9.87
N ASP A 95 8.69 1.13 10.86
CA ASP A 95 8.33 1.19 12.27
C ASP A 95 7.71 2.57 12.60
N VAL A 96 6.45 2.74 12.18
CA VAL A 96 5.71 3.96 12.49
C VAL A 96 5.45 4.06 14.00
N GLU A 97 5.44 2.93 14.72
CA GLU A 97 5.35 2.91 16.19
C GLU A 97 6.58 3.61 16.83
N GLY A 98 7.79 3.35 16.34
CA GLY A 98 9.02 4.02 16.75
C GLY A 98 8.97 5.53 16.52
N PHE A 99 8.44 5.96 15.37
CA PHE A 99 8.24 7.38 15.08
C PHE A 99 7.24 8.03 16.05
N TYR A 100 6.08 7.42 16.29
CA TYR A 100 5.11 7.96 17.25
C TYR A 100 5.64 7.99 18.68
N ARG A 101 6.36 6.95 19.11
CA ARG A 101 6.99 6.93 20.45
C ARG A 101 7.95 8.10 20.62
N ALA A 102 8.79 8.38 19.64
CA ALA A 102 9.72 9.50 19.67
C ALA A 102 8.98 10.86 19.61
N ALA A 103 8.00 10.99 18.72
CA ALA A 103 7.25 12.23 18.52
C ALA A 103 6.30 12.56 19.69
N HIS A 104 5.84 11.58 20.46
CA HIS A 104 5.08 11.82 21.70
C HIS A 104 5.91 12.43 22.83
N GLN A 105 7.23 12.27 22.79
CA GLN A 105 8.16 12.83 23.79
C GLN A 105 8.56 14.28 23.47
N ASP A 106 8.31 14.75 22.24
CA ASP A 106 8.60 16.11 21.80
C ASP A 106 7.32 16.96 21.75
N GLN A 107 7.35 18.13 22.39
CA GLN A 107 6.15 18.95 22.60
C GLN A 107 5.63 19.64 21.32
N ILE A 108 6.51 19.89 20.35
CA ILE A 108 6.15 20.47 19.05
C ILE A 108 5.56 19.39 18.17
N LEU A 109 6.24 18.24 18.08
CA LEU A 109 5.78 17.09 17.30
C LEU A 109 4.48 16.51 17.84
N LYS A 110 4.29 16.44 19.16
CA LYS A 110 3.04 16.01 19.80
C LYS A 110 1.83 16.85 19.36
N ASN A 111 1.97 18.17 19.26
CA ASN A 111 0.90 19.05 18.78
C ASN A 111 0.67 18.91 17.28
N LEU A 112 1.71 18.61 16.50
CA LEU A 112 1.59 18.32 15.08
C LEU A 112 0.87 16.99 14.84
N LEU A 113 1.16 15.94 15.62
CA LEU A 113 0.53 14.62 15.56
C LEU A 113 -0.95 14.61 15.96
N ILE A 114 -1.38 15.53 16.82
CA ILE A 114 -2.80 15.67 17.17
C ILE A 114 -3.60 16.25 15.99
N ASN A 115 -2.99 17.15 15.20
CA ASN A 115 -3.61 17.80 14.05
C ASN A 115 -3.46 16.99 12.76
N MET A 116 -2.32 16.33 12.61
CA MET A 116 -2.08 15.30 11.60
C MET A 116 -2.44 13.98 12.25
N MET A 117 -3.73 13.59 12.26
CA MET A 117 -4.12 12.19 12.53
C MET A 117 -3.07 11.31 11.84
N GLY A 118 -2.30 10.53 12.60
CA GLY A 118 -0.88 10.25 12.33
C GLY A 118 -0.48 9.54 11.01
N TYR A 119 -1.42 9.39 10.11
CA TYR A 119 -1.40 8.61 8.90
C TYR A 119 -0.80 9.35 7.68
N GLY A 120 -0.38 10.61 7.84
CA GLY A 120 0.25 11.41 6.79
C GLY A 120 1.64 10.92 6.34
N LEU A 121 2.36 10.13 7.16
CA LEU A 121 3.72 9.68 6.84
C LEU A 121 3.76 8.67 5.68
N TYR A 122 2.83 7.70 5.65
CA TYR A 122 2.75 6.72 4.56
C TYR A 122 2.46 7.40 3.22
N VAL A 123 1.68 8.48 3.26
CA VAL A 123 1.12 9.14 2.08
C VAL A 123 2.17 10.00 1.36
N TYR A 124 3.04 10.71 2.08
CA TYR A 124 4.01 11.62 1.48
C TYR A 124 5.05 10.92 0.57
N ARG A 125 5.38 9.66 0.85
CA ARG A 125 6.38 8.91 0.07
C ARG A 125 5.79 8.11 -1.09
N ILE A 126 4.49 7.79 -1.06
CA ILE A 126 3.78 7.23 -2.23
C ILE A 126 3.95 8.16 -3.44
N TYR A 127 3.91 9.49 -3.22
CA TYR A 127 4.11 10.50 -4.28
C TYR A 127 5.56 10.67 -4.75
N LEU A 128 6.57 10.42 -3.90
CA LEU A 128 7.98 10.62 -4.27
C LEU A 128 8.59 9.44 -5.04
N LYS A 129 7.88 8.31 -5.12
CA LYS A 129 8.32 7.13 -5.87
C LYS A 129 7.70 7.04 -7.28
N HIS A 130 7.02 8.10 -7.73
CA HIS A 130 6.48 8.25 -9.09
C HIS A 130 7.35 9.16 -9.96
#